data_AF-A0AA42BUF3-F1
#
_entry.id   AF-A0AA42BUF3-F1
#
_cell.length_a   1.000
_cell.length_b   1.000
_cell.length_c   1.000
_cell.angle_alpha   90.00
_cell.angle_beta   90.00
_cell.angle_gamma   90.00
#
_symmetry.space_group_name_H-M   'P 1'
#
loop_
_entity.id
_entity.type
_entity.pdbx_description
1 polymer ?
#
loop_
_entity_poly.entity_id
_entity_poly.type
_entity_poly.pdbx_seq_one_letter_code
_entity_poly.pdbx_strand_id
1 'polypeptide(L)'
;MSTMHLISNGQNYSVERQASGLYRVLAGDRLLGFVERAGSVYVALSGSRYNRAVEAGQALSLAAAVALLRTAQPDAQPQPTAALSPVRTLVRVLRSVA
;
A
#
# COMPACT_ATOMS: atom_id res chain seq x y z
N MET A 1 -4.04 13.62 16.97
CA MET A 1 -3.48 12.46 16.24
C MET A 1 -2.02 12.76 15.97
N SER A 2 -1.09 11.89 16.37
CA SER A 2 0.34 12.14 16.17
C SER A 2 0.79 11.58 14.83
N THR A 3 1.35 12.44 13.99
CA THR A 3 1.98 12.08 12.71
C THR A 3 3.49 12.01 12.92
N MET A 4 4.08 10.90 12.47
CA MET A 4 5.52 10.69 12.49
C MET A 4 6.03 10.64 11.04
N HIS A 5 7.07 11.40 10.73
CA HIS A 5 7.76 11.26 9.45
C HIS A 5 8.85 10.20 9.57
N LEU A 6 8.87 9.28 8.61
CA LEU A 6 9.78 8.14 8.60
C LEU A 6 10.49 8.07 7.26
N ILE A 7 11.80 7.84 7.28
CA ILE A 7 12.61 7.61 6.09
C ILE A 7 12.92 6.12 6.01
N SER A 8 12.57 5.48 4.90
CA SER A 8 12.87 4.06 4.63
C SER A 8 13.19 3.86 3.17
N ASN A 9 14.26 3.12 2.87
CA ASN A 9 14.79 2.93 1.51
C ASN A 9 14.94 4.24 0.71
N GLY A 10 15.37 5.32 1.37
CA GLY A 10 15.53 6.65 0.77
C GLY A 10 14.22 7.37 0.42
N GLN A 11 13.07 6.87 0.86
CA GLN A 11 11.75 7.47 0.65
C GLN A 11 11.19 8.04 1.96
N ASN A 12 10.47 9.16 1.87
CA ASN A 12 9.78 9.78 2.99
C ASN A 12 8.34 9.29 3.08
N TYR A 13 7.94 8.88 4.29
CA TYR A 13 6.59 8.44 4.60
C TYR A 13 6.02 9.26 5.74
N SER A 14 4.74 9.59 5.64
CA SER A 14 3.94 10.13 6.74
C SER A 14 3.20 8.97 7.39
N VAL A 15 3.46 8.73 8.67
CA VAL A 15 2.88 7.64 9.44
C VAL A 15 1.98 8.22 10.51
N GLU A 16 0.67 8.04 10.35
CA GLU A 16 -0.35 8.54 11.27
C GLU A 16 -0.80 7.41 12.21
N ARG A 17 -0.69 7.61 13.52
CA ARG A 17 -1.24 6.64 14.48
C ARG A 17 -2.76 6.76 14.55
N GLN A 18 -3.47 5.70 14.21
CA GLN A 18 -4.94 5.62 14.24
C GLN A 18 -5.47 5.01 15.55
N ALA A 19 -4.80 3.97 16.05
CA ALA A 19 -5.12 3.30 17.30
C ALA A 19 -3.87 2.70 17.94
N SER A 20 -4.02 1.97 19.05
CA SER A 20 -2.90 1.25 19.66
C SER A 20 -2.37 0.18 18.71
N GLY A 21 -1.16 0.38 18.18
CA GLY A 21 -0.52 -0.57 17.25
C GLY A 21 -0.99 -0.46 15.80
N LEU A 22 -1.91 0.45 15.47
CA LEU A 22 -2.41 0.65 14.10
C LEU A 22 -1.92 1.99 13.53
N TYR A 23 -1.26 1.91 12.38
CA TYR A 23 -0.63 3.02 11.70
C TYR A 23 -1.17 3.13 10.28
N ARG A 24 -1.50 4.34 9.84
CA ARG A 24 -1.86 4.66 8.46
C ARG A 24 -0.64 5.28 7.78
N VAL A 25 -0.30 4.83 6.57
CA VAL A 25 0.96 5.17 5.90
C VAL A 25 0.70 5.88 4.58
N LEU A 26 1.27 7.07 4.43
CA LEU A 26 1.18 7.88 3.22
C LEU A 26 2.57 8.14 2.63
N ALA A 27 2.65 8.24 1.31
CA ALA A 27 3.78 8.85 0.61
C ALA A 27 3.28 10.12 -0.09
N GLY A 28 3.68 11.28 0.44
CA GLY A 28 3.00 12.55 0.14
C GLY A 28 1.53 12.47 0.56
N ASP A 29 0.61 12.81 -0.34
CA ASP A 29 -0.83 12.75 -0.09
C ASP A 29 -1.45 11.38 -0.43
N ARG A 30 -0.65 10.44 -0.95
CA ARG A 30 -1.15 9.13 -1.37
C ARG A 30 -1.10 8.13 -0.23
N LEU A 31 -2.26 7.61 0.16
CA LEU A 31 -2.38 6.46 1.05
C LEU A 31 -1.80 5.21 0.38
N LEU A 32 -0.79 4.61 1.01
CA LEU A 32 -0.22 3.33 0.59
C LEU A 32 -0.95 2.15 1.26
N GLY A 33 -1.31 2.33 2.54
CA GLY A 33 -1.99 1.29 3.30
C GLY A 33 -1.88 1.51 4.81
N PHE A 34 -1.87 0.41 5.53
CA PHE A 34 -1.82 0.36 6.98
C PHE A 34 -0.68 -0.53 7.45
N VAL A 35 -0.19 -0.27 8.65
CA VAL A 35 0.70 -1.19 9.36
C VAL A 35 0.07 -1.50 10.71
N GLU A 36 -0.07 -2.78 11.03
CA GLU A 36 -0.57 -3.26 12.32
C GLU A 36 0.55 -3.95 13.09
N ARG A 37 0.69 -3.64 14.38
CA ARG A 37 1.61 -4.35 15.26
C ARG A 37 0.92 -5.60 15.82
N ALA A 38 1.40 -6.77 15.41
CA ALA A 38 0.96 -8.06 15.93
C ALA A 38 2.10 -8.66 16.79
N GLY A 39 2.03 -8.47 18.11
CA GLY A 39 3.09 -8.90 19.03
C GLY A 39 4.43 -8.19 18.77
N SER A 40 5.43 -8.95 18.32
CA SER A 40 6.78 -8.46 18.00
C SER A 40 6.97 -8.06 16.53
N VAL A 41 6.00 -8.36 15.66
CA VAL A 41 6.07 -8.03 14.23
C VAL A 41 5.14 -6.87 13.86
N TYR A 42 5.44 -6.26 12.74
CA TYR A 42 4.63 -5.27 12.05
C TYR A 42 4.15 -5.86 10.72
N VAL A 43 2.84 -5.96 10.55
CA VAL A 43 2.18 -6.48 9.34
C VAL A 43 1.82 -5.30 8.44
N ALA A 44 2.34 -5.31 7.22
CA ALA A 44 2.02 -4.33 6.20
C ALA A 44 0.75 -4.76 5.46
N LEU A 45 -0.25 -3.89 5.42
CA LEU A 45 -1.56 -4.14 4.82
C LEU A 45 -1.81 -3.12 3.69
N SER A 46 -1.75 -3.58 2.44
CA SER A 46 -1.97 -2.74 1.25
C SER A 46 -3.46 -2.57 0.97
N GLY A 47 -3.90 -1.32 0.82
CA GLY A 47 -5.29 -1.01 0.49
C GLY A 47 -5.74 0.34 1.04
N SER A 48 -6.81 0.88 0.45
CA SER A 48 -7.36 2.19 0.85
C SER A 48 -8.28 2.13 2.07
N ARG A 49 -8.72 0.93 2.46
CA ARG A 49 -9.60 0.68 3.62
C ARG A 49 -9.06 -0.48 4.43
N TYR A 50 -8.86 -0.27 5.73
CA TYR A 50 -8.25 -1.25 6.62
C TYR A 50 -8.94 -2.62 6.59
N ASN A 51 -10.27 -2.64 6.69
CA ASN A 51 -11.08 -3.86 6.68
C ASN A 51 -11.12 -4.60 5.32
N ARG A 52 -10.49 -4.05 4.28
CA ARG A 52 -10.35 -4.67 2.95
C ARG A 52 -8.89 -4.70 2.50
N ALA A 53 -7.96 -4.30 3.37
CA ALA A 53 -6.55 -4.29 3.05
C ALA A 53 -6.02 -5.73 3.01
N VAL A 54 -5.10 -5.99 2.10
CA VAL A 54 -4.49 -7.31 1.92
C VAL A 54 -3.09 -7.26 2.47
N GLU A 55 -2.67 -8.32 3.16
CA GLU A 55 -1.30 -8.44 3.66
C GLU A 55 -0.30 -8.37 2.50
N ALA A 56 0.58 -7.38 2.57
CA ALA A 56 1.71 -7.15 1.68
C ALA A 56 3.00 -7.81 2.20
N GLY A 57 3.05 -8.14 3.49
CA GLY A 57 4.16 -8.82 4.15
C GLY A 57 4.31 -8.38 5.61
N GLN A 58 5.38 -8.82 6.25
CA GLN A 58 5.67 -8.53 7.66
C GLN A 58 7.14 -8.19 7.88
N ALA A 59 7.42 -7.41 8.93
CA ALA A 59 8.78 -7.06 9.33
C ALA A 59 8.91 -6.86 10.84
N LEU A 60 10.14 -6.92 11.36
CA LEU A 60 10.45 -6.69 12.78
C LEU A 60 10.51 -5.20 13.16
N SER A 61 10.46 -4.30 12.18
CA SER A 61 10.46 -2.86 12.42
C SER A 61 9.38 -2.18 11.60
N LEU A 62 8.83 -1.09 12.16
CA LEU A 62 7.85 -0.25 11.47
C LEU A 62 8.41 0.31 10.15
N ALA A 63 9.68 0.72 10.14
CA ALA A 63 10.34 1.26 8.95
C ALA A 63 10.40 0.25 7.79
N ALA A 64 10.69 -1.02 8.10
CA ALA A 64 10.75 -2.08 7.10
C ALA A 64 9.33 -2.45 6.61
N ALA A 65 8.35 -2.54 7.52
CA ALA A 65 6.96 -2.81 7.13
C ALA A 65 6.39 -1.71 6.21
N VAL A 66 6.71 -0.44 6.48
CA VAL A 66 6.33 0.69 5.62
C VAL A 66 6.89 0.54 4.21
N ALA A 67 8.13 0.07 4.05
CA ALA A 67 8.73 -0.13 2.74
C ALA A 67 8.03 -1.22 1.91
N LEU A 68 7.49 -2.27 2.56
CA LEU A 68 6.74 -3.35 1.90
C LEU A 68 5.45 -2.85 1.23
N LEU A 69 4.83 -1.79 1.76
CA LEU A 69 3.63 -1.20 1.15
C LEU A 69 3.91 -0.58 -0.22
N ARG A 70 5.13 -0.07 -0.44
CA ARG A 70 5.53 0.52 -1.72
C ARG A 70 5.73 -0.57 -2.78
N THR A 71 6.33 -1.69 -2.42
CA THR A 71 6.56 -2.82 -3.34
C THR A 71 5.27 -3.55 -3.68
N ALA A 72 4.29 -3.56 -2.77
CA ALA A 72 2.99 -4.20 -2.97
C ALA A 72 1.99 -3.35 -3.76
N GLN A 73 2.32 -2.10 -4.12
CA GLN A 73 1.54 -1.32 -5.07
C GLN A 73 2.17 -1.42 -6.47
N PRO A 74 1.68 -2.33 -7.34
CA PRO A 74 2.01 -2.28 -8.76
C PRO A 74 1.29 -1.08 -9.36
N ASP A 75 2.01 0.03 -9.51
CA ASP A 75 1.54 1.26 -10.14
C ASP A 75 0.30 1.92 -9.48
N ALA A 76 -0.06 3.09 -9.97
CA ALA A 76 -1.11 3.91 -9.39
C ALA A 76 -2.49 3.26 -9.45
N GLN A 77 -3.19 3.19 -8.31
CA GLN A 77 -4.64 3.33 -8.40
C GLN A 77 -4.88 4.74 -8.97
N PRO A 78 -5.50 4.90 -10.15
CA PRO A 78 -5.82 6.21 -10.67
C PRO A 78 -6.67 6.96 -9.63
N GLN A 79 -6.26 8.18 -9.31
CA GLN A 79 -7.06 9.12 -8.52
C GLN A 79 -8.46 9.20 -9.15
N PRO A 80 -9.56 9.01 -8.39
CA PRO A 80 -10.90 9.14 -8.91
C PRO A 80 -11.25 10.62 -9.06
N THR A 81 -10.67 11.27 -10.07
CA THR A 81 -11.22 12.49 -10.64
C THR A 81 -11.28 12.25 -12.15
N ALA A 82 -12.50 12.06 -12.65
CA ALA A 82 -12.85 11.86 -14.06
C ALA A 82 -12.37 10.56 -14.72
N ALA A 83 -13.26 9.56 -14.77
CA ALA A 83 -13.80 9.03 -16.02
C ALA A 83 -14.60 7.74 -15.75
N LEU A 84 -15.75 7.65 -16.41
CA LEU A 84 -16.52 6.43 -16.52
C LEU A 84 -15.67 5.29 -17.13
N SER A 85 -16.05 4.07 -16.79
CA SER A 85 -15.61 2.79 -17.36
C SER A 85 -15.54 2.80 -18.92
N PRO A 86 -14.74 1.92 -19.57
CA PRO A 86 -15.12 0.50 -19.59
C PRO A 86 -13.97 -0.53 -19.48
N VAL A 87 -14.39 -1.68 -18.96
CA VAL A 87 -13.79 -3.01 -19.02
C VAL A 87 -13.03 -3.25 -20.34
N ARG A 88 -11.74 -3.59 -20.25
CA ARG A 88 -10.99 -4.20 -21.36
C ARG A 88 -10.59 -5.63 -21.00
N THR A 89 -11.41 -6.57 -21.43
CA THR A 89 -11.06 -7.99 -21.56
C THR A 89 -10.00 -8.12 -22.65
N LEU A 90 -8.77 -8.51 -22.28
CA LEU A 90 -7.70 -8.76 -23.23
C LEU A 90 -7.83 -10.21 -23.75
N VAL A 91 -8.48 -10.40 -24.91
CA VAL A 91 -8.41 -11.67 -25.64
C VAL A 91 -7.14 -11.68 -26.49
N ARG A 92 -6.18 -12.53 -26.14
CA ARG A 92 -4.94 -12.72 -26.90
C ARG A 92 -5.21 -13.70 -28.05
N VAL A 93 -5.24 -13.20 -29.28
CA VAL A 93 -5.24 -14.03 -30.49
C VAL A 93 -3.79 -14.44 -30.79
N LEU A 94 -3.48 -15.73 -30.72
CA LEU A 94 -2.26 -16.28 -31.29
C LEU A 94 -2.60 -16.81 -32.69
N ARG A 95 -2.13 -16.11 -33.73
CA ARG A 95 -1.98 -16.69 -35.07
C ARG A 95 -0.61 -17.38 -35.11
N SER A 96 -0.57 -18.67 -35.46
CA SER A 96 0.65 -19.28 -36.00
C SER A 96 0.45 -19.56 -37.48
N VAL A 97 1.31 -18.95 -38.29
CA VAL A 97 1.55 -19.28 -39.70
C VAL A 97 2.61 -20.38 -39.73
N ALA A 98 2.29 -21.49 -40.38
CA ALA A 98 3.20 -22.32 -41.18
C ALA A 98 2.34 -23.26 -42.03
#